data_AF-A0A7J4CTD9-F1
#
_entry.id   AF-A0A7J4CTD9-F1
#
_cell.length_a   1.000
_cell.length_b   1.000
_cell.length_c   1.000
_cell.angle_alpha   90.00
_cell.angle_beta   90.00
_cell.angle_gamma   90.00
#
_symmetry.space_group_name_H-M   'P 1'
#
loop_
_entity.id
_entity.type
_entity.pdbx_description
1 polymer ?
#
loop_
_entity_poly.entity_id
_entity_poly.type
_entity_poly.pdbx_seq_one_letter_code
_entity_poly.pdbx_strand_id
1 'polypeptide(L)'
;MGGNPLSKAKRGKRRWLGLQISSDIGGREEFQAMMKSLTALPDTWRLYDLQVGAETAAGLAIIRVPLADYPIFREVLGSEDGSEFESGGISRVKSLTSSGKIKLVRERLGLQRPKPEHHTK
;
A
#
# COMPACT_ATOMS: atom_id res chain seq x y z
N MET A 1 -19.61 27.73 -5.47
CA MET A 1 -19.29 27.59 -4.03
C MET A 1 -18.03 26.73 -3.90
N GLY A 2 -16.87 27.34 -3.61
CA GLY A 2 -15.62 26.62 -3.42
C GLY A 2 -15.54 26.05 -2.01
N GLY A 3 -15.63 24.72 -1.87
CA GLY A 3 -15.50 24.06 -0.57
C GLY A 3 -14.13 24.33 0.03
N ASN A 4 -14.10 25.01 1.17
CA ASN A 4 -12.87 25.30 1.89
C ASN A 4 -12.19 23.98 2.27
N PRO A 5 -10.91 23.74 1.95
CA PRO A 5 -10.24 22.51 2.34
C PRO A 5 -10.26 22.39 3.86
N LEU A 6 -10.86 21.31 4.37
CA LEU A 6 -10.89 20.99 5.80
C LEU A 6 -9.51 21.25 6.41
N SER A 7 -9.47 22.04 7.49
CA SER A 7 -8.23 22.40 8.19
C SER A 7 -7.43 21.13 8.46
N LYS A 8 -6.09 21.23 8.46
CA LYS A 8 -5.21 20.06 8.64
C LYS A 8 -5.59 19.20 9.86
N ALA A 9 -6.17 19.82 10.90
CA ALA A 9 -6.66 19.16 12.11
C ALA A 9 -7.91 18.28 11.91
N LYS A 10 -8.77 18.59 10.93
CA LYS A 10 -10.00 17.82 10.64
C LYS A 10 -9.79 16.68 9.63
N ARG A 11 -8.61 16.56 9.01
CA ARG A 11 -8.31 15.44 8.10
C ARG A 11 -7.94 14.21 8.93
N GLY A 12 -8.66 13.12 8.73
CA GLY A 12 -8.37 11.84 9.40
C GLY A 12 -6.90 11.43 9.26
N LYS A 13 -6.29 10.98 10.37
CA LYS A 13 -4.92 10.48 10.38
C LYS A 13 -4.85 9.18 9.57
N ARG A 14 -3.75 9.02 8.83
CA ARG A 14 -3.53 7.89 7.91
C ARG A 14 -2.11 7.38 8.00
N ARG A 15 -1.92 6.13 7.61
CA ARG A 15 -0.62 5.51 7.39
C ARG A 15 -0.51 5.08 5.93
N TRP A 16 0.68 5.25 5.37
CA TRP A 16 1.05 4.67 4.08
C TRP A 16 1.81 3.38 4.35
N LEU A 17 1.41 2.30 3.67
CA LEU A 17 2.08 1.02 3.73
C LEU A 17 2.66 0.71 2.35
N GLY A 18 3.92 0.31 2.34
CA GLY A 18 4.58 -0.29 1.20
C GLY A 18 4.54 -1.80 1.35
N LEU A 19 4.03 -2.48 0.33
CA LEU A 19 3.79 -3.91 0.32
C LEU A 19 4.63 -4.57 -0.77
N GLN A 20 5.14 -5.75 -0.47
CA GLN A 20 5.57 -6.71 -1.47
C GLN A 20 4.39 -7.59 -1.83
N ILE A 21 4.19 -7.81 -3.12
CA ILE A 21 3.18 -8.71 -3.65
C ILE A 21 3.84 -9.79 -4.49
N SER A 22 3.23 -10.96 -4.51
CA SER A 22 3.69 -12.07 -5.33
C SER A 22 3.60 -11.73 -6.83
N SER A 23 4.52 -12.27 -7.61
CA SER A 23 4.69 -11.98 -9.05
C SER A 23 3.56 -12.55 -9.92
N ASP A 24 2.73 -13.42 -9.35
CA ASP A 24 1.52 -13.96 -9.98
C ASP A 24 0.33 -12.98 -9.96
N ILE A 25 0.44 -11.84 -9.26
CA ILE A 25 -0.55 -10.76 -9.32
C ILE A 25 -0.21 -9.89 -10.53
N GLY A 26 -0.95 -10.07 -11.62
CA GLY A 26 -0.69 -9.40 -12.90
C GLY A 26 -1.22 -7.97 -12.99
N GLY A 27 -2.04 -7.53 -12.04
CA GLY A 27 -2.65 -6.22 -12.14
C GLY A 27 -3.46 -5.73 -10.95
N ARG A 28 -4.01 -4.52 -11.14
CA ARG A 28 -4.76 -3.78 -10.11
C ARG A 28 -6.03 -4.48 -9.66
N GLU A 29 -6.71 -5.18 -10.56
CA GLU A 29 -7.96 -5.88 -10.25
C GLU A 29 -7.70 -7.13 -9.41
N GLU A 30 -6.71 -7.94 -9.80
CA GLU A 30 -6.29 -9.13 -9.05
C GLU A 30 -5.78 -8.77 -7.66
N PHE A 31 -4.97 -7.71 -7.55
CA PHE A 31 -4.53 -7.20 -6.25
C PHE A 31 -5.73 -6.81 -5.37
N GLN A 32 -6.73 -6.13 -5.93
CA GLN A 32 -7.91 -5.73 -5.17
C GLN A 32 -8.77 -6.92 -4.77
N ALA A 33 -8.97 -7.89 -5.65
CA ALA A 33 -9.70 -9.11 -5.35
C ALA A 33 -9.01 -9.90 -4.23
N MET A 34 -7.67 -10.03 -4.28
CA MET A 34 -6.87 -10.66 -3.24
C MET A 34 -6.97 -9.90 -1.91
N MET A 35 -6.80 -8.57 -1.89
CA MET A 35 -6.92 -7.81 -0.65
C MET A 35 -8.34 -7.87 -0.05
N LYS A 36 -9.37 -7.97 -0.90
CA LYS A 36 -10.77 -8.13 -0.45
C LYS A 36 -11.09 -9.53 0.03
N SER A 37 -10.35 -10.56 -0.39
CA SER A 37 -10.51 -11.90 0.16
C SER A 37 -9.93 -12.01 1.58
N LEU A 38 -9.09 -11.06 2.00
CA LEU A 38 -8.62 -10.91 3.38
C LEU A 38 -9.74 -10.37 4.27
N THR A 39 -10.69 -11.21 4.67
CA THR A 39 -11.87 -10.81 5.47
C THR A 39 -11.52 -10.21 6.84
N ALA A 40 -10.30 -10.47 7.35
CA ALA A 40 -9.77 -9.85 8.56
C ALA A 40 -9.38 -8.37 8.37
N LEU A 41 -9.17 -7.92 7.13
CA LEU A 41 -8.86 -6.52 6.84
C LEU A 41 -10.13 -5.69 6.66
N PRO A 42 -10.21 -4.50 7.26
CA PRO A 42 -11.30 -3.57 6.99
C PRO A 42 -11.18 -3.00 5.56
N ASP A 43 -12.30 -2.84 4.85
CA ASP A 43 -12.36 -2.27 3.49
C ASP A 43 -12.21 -0.73 3.47
N THR A 44 -11.30 -0.20 4.27
CA THR A 44 -11.03 1.25 4.42
C THR A 44 -9.79 1.70 3.67
N TRP A 45 -9.03 0.75 3.13
CA TRP A 45 -7.77 0.99 2.43
C TRP A 45 -7.99 1.53 1.02
N ARG A 46 -6.96 2.16 0.45
CA ARG A 46 -6.95 2.56 -0.97
C ARG A 46 -5.60 2.28 -1.60
N LEU A 47 -5.61 1.61 -2.75
CA LEU A 47 -4.42 1.42 -3.59
C LEU A 47 -4.03 2.72 -4.28
N TYR A 48 -2.78 3.15 -4.06
CA TYR A 48 -2.20 4.37 -4.60
C TYR A 48 -1.19 4.09 -5.70
N ASP A 49 -0.33 3.09 -5.50
CA ASP A 49 0.74 2.73 -6.43
C ASP A 49 0.78 1.22 -6.56
N LEU A 50 0.99 0.72 -7.77
CA LEU A 50 1.14 -0.69 -8.06
C LEU A 50 2.15 -0.84 -9.19
N GLN A 51 3.23 -1.54 -8.91
CA GLN A 51 4.26 -1.89 -9.88
C GLN A 51 4.33 -3.40 -9.96
N VAL A 52 3.84 -3.91 -11.07
CA VAL A 52 3.85 -5.32 -11.46
C VAL A 52 4.48 -5.36 -12.86
N GLY A 53 5.34 -6.34 -13.11
CA GLY A 53 6.05 -6.40 -14.39
C GLY A 53 6.95 -7.62 -14.48
N ALA A 54 7.26 -8.02 -15.72
CA ALA A 54 8.04 -9.21 -16.02
C ALA A 54 9.50 -9.15 -15.52
N GLU A 55 10.05 -7.94 -15.32
CA GLU A 55 11.45 -7.74 -14.90
C GLU A 55 11.66 -7.73 -13.38
N THR A 56 10.58 -7.69 -12.60
CA THR A 56 10.64 -7.66 -11.13
C THR A 56 10.23 -9.01 -10.55
N ALA A 57 11.13 -9.65 -9.79
CA ALA A 57 10.87 -10.96 -9.17
C ALA A 57 9.69 -10.97 -8.19
N ALA A 58 9.32 -9.80 -7.64
CA ALA A 58 8.12 -9.58 -6.85
C ALA A 58 7.54 -8.21 -7.21
N GLY A 59 6.21 -8.07 -7.17
CA GLY A 59 5.58 -6.78 -7.37
C GLY A 59 5.63 -5.92 -6.10
N LEU A 60 5.40 -4.63 -6.27
CA LEU A 60 5.36 -3.65 -5.18
C LEU A 60 4.04 -2.87 -5.22
N ALA A 61 3.45 -2.63 -4.05
CA ALA A 61 2.24 -1.82 -3.93
C ALA A 61 2.36 -0.79 -2.81
N ILE A 62 1.71 0.35 -2.97
CA ILE A 62 1.51 1.33 -1.90
C ILE A 62 0.03 1.48 -1.65
N ILE A 63 -0.39 1.20 -0.42
CA ILE A 63 -1.74 1.44 0.05
C ILE A 63 -1.79 2.55 1.09
N ARG A 64 -2.94 3.21 1.16
CA ARG A 64 -3.28 4.19 2.19
C ARG A 64 -4.33 3.58 3.12
N VAL A 65 -4.09 3.59 4.41
CA VAL A 65 -5.03 3.11 5.43
C VAL A 65 -5.31 4.19 6.48
N PRO A 66 -6.48 4.21 7.12
CA PRO A 66 -6.70 4.99 8.33
C PRO A 66 -5.71 4.58 9.43
N LEU A 67 -5.22 5.54 10.22
CA LEU A 67 -4.27 5.21 11.29
C LEU A 67 -4.89 4.32 12.37
N ALA A 68 -6.21 4.42 12.58
CA ALA A 68 -6.96 3.59 13.51
C ALA A 68 -6.91 2.10 13.13
N ASP A 69 -6.91 1.80 11.83
CA ASP A 69 -6.95 0.43 11.32
C ASP A 69 -5.54 -0.15 11.14
N TYR A 70 -4.50 0.70 11.13
CA TYR A 70 -3.11 0.29 10.90
C TYR A 70 -2.63 -0.91 11.74
N PRO A 71 -2.97 -1.03 13.04
CA PRO A 71 -2.61 -2.22 13.83
C PRO A 71 -3.14 -3.53 13.22
N ILE A 72 -4.39 -3.52 12.72
CA ILE A 72 -5.01 -4.69 12.08
C ILE A 72 -4.26 -5.05 10.79
N PHE A 73 -3.94 -4.04 9.97
CA PHE A 73 -3.13 -4.27 8.76
C PHE A 73 -1.75 -4.83 9.09
N ARG A 74 -1.12 -4.40 10.19
CA ARG A 74 0.20 -4.90 10.62
C ARG A 74 0.12 -6.35 11.14
N GLU A 75 -0.97 -6.72 11.79
CA GLU A 75 -1.21 -8.09 12.25
C GLU A 75 -1.43 -9.05 11.08
N VAL A 76 -2.29 -8.66 10.12
CA VAL A 76 -2.66 -9.53 8.98
C VAL A 76 -1.58 -9.58 7.90
N LEU A 77 -0.93 -8.45 7.57
CA LEU A 77 0.08 -8.38 6.50
C LEU A 77 1.52 -8.56 6.99
N GLY A 78 1.71 -8.78 8.29
CA GLY A 78 3.01 -8.89 8.93
C GLY A 78 3.73 -7.55 9.14
N SER A 79 4.88 -7.64 9.81
CA SER A 79 5.76 -6.50 10.13
C SER A 79 7.06 -6.55 9.34
N GLU A 80 7.71 -5.39 9.19
CA GLU A 80 9.02 -5.21 8.56
C GLU A 80 10.12 -6.10 9.16
N ASP A 81 10.00 -6.49 10.43
CA ASP A 81 10.94 -7.36 11.16
C ASP A 81 10.60 -8.86 11.12
N GLY A 82 9.45 -9.25 10.55
CA GLY A 82 9.05 -10.65 10.48
C GLY A 82 9.81 -11.36 9.37
N SER A 83 10.79 -12.19 9.72
CA SER A 83 11.40 -13.14 8.80
C SER A 83 10.34 -14.13 8.29
N GLU A 84 10.49 -14.48 7.02
CA GLU A 84 9.77 -15.53 6.30
C GLU A 84 8.37 -15.20 5.76
N PHE A 85 8.21 -15.61 4.50
CA PHE A 85 7.00 -15.64 3.69
C PHE A 85 6.13 -16.86 4.04
N GLU A 86 6.49 -17.62 5.07
CA GLU A 86 6.02 -18.98 5.29
C GLU A 86 5.69 -19.21 6.77
N SER A 87 4.47 -18.86 7.18
CA SER A 87 3.59 -19.77 7.94
C SER A 87 2.35 -19.04 8.44
N GLY A 88 1.21 -19.35 7.81
CA GLY A 88 -0.12 -19.09 8.36
C GLY A 88 -0.80 -17.83 7.85
N GLY A 89 -1.45 -17.94 6.70
CA GLY A 89 -2.41 -16.93 6.27
C GLY A 89 -2.60 -16.90 4.77
N ILE A 90 -1.97 -15.92 4.09
CA ILE A 90 -2.14 -15.68 2.66
C ILE A 90 -0.79 -15.24 2.07
N SER A 91 -0.07 -16.21 1.49
CA SER A 91 1.31 -16.17 0.96
C SER A 91 1.46 -15.33 -0.33
N ARG A 92 0.78 -14.18 -0.42
CA ARG A 92 0.78 -13.35 -1.64
C ARG A 92 1.06 -11.88 -1.41
N VAL A 93 0.98 -11.39 -0.18
CA VAL A 93 1.23 -9.99 0.15
C VAL A 93 1.87 -9.87 1.54
N LYS A 94 2.87 -8.99 1.65
CA LYS A 94 3.57 -8.70 2.91
C LYS A 94 3.84 -7.21 3.04
N SER A 95 3.72 -6.65 4.24
CA SER A 95 4.15 -5.28 4.50
C SER A 95 5.67 -5.19 4.62
N LEU A 96 6.30 -4.37 3.77
CA LEU A 96 7.74 -4.08 3.82
C LEU A 96 8.07 -2.84 4.64
N THR A 97 7.22 -1.80 4.59
CA THR A 97 7.49 -0.56 5.31
C THR A 97 6.23 0.24 5.54
N SER A 98 6.24 1.11 6.56
CA SER A 98 5.16 2.06 6.78
C SER A 98 5.64 3.46 7.16
N SER A 99 4.87 4.50 6.83
CA SER A 99 5.16 5.88 7.24
C SER A 99 3.92 6.77 7.22
N GLY A 100 3.97 7.90 7.92
CA GLY A 100 2.98 8.98 7.76
C GLY A 100 3.11 9.73 6.42
N LYS A 101 4.21 9.53 5.69
CA LYS A 101 4.52 10.24 4.42
C LYS A 101 4.75 9.24 3.29
N ILE A 102 3.96 9.33 2.22
CA ILE A 102 4.14 8.50 1.01
C ILE A 102 5.53 8.63 0.40
N LYS A 103 6.13 9.84 0.47
CA LYS A 103 7.50 10.10 -0.01
C LYS A 103 8.50 9.12 0.62
N LEU A 104 8.43 8.91 1.94
CA LEU A 104 9.33 8.01 2.66
C LEU A 104 9.08 6.54 2.31
N VAL A 105 7.81 6.15 2.11
CA VAL A 105 7.49 4.78 1.67
C VAL A 105 8.07 4.51 0.28
N ARG A 106 7.89 5.43 -0.67
CA ARG A 106 8.47 5.31 -2.02
C ARG A 106 9.99 5.20 -2.00
N GLU A 107 10.65 6.07 -1.24
CA GLU A 107 12.12 6.05 -1.10
C GLU A 107 12.63 4.71 -0.56
N ARG A 108 11.98 4.15 0.47
CA ARG A 108 12.33 2.84 1.03
C ARG A 108 12.05 1.67 0.09
N LEU A 109 11.02 1.78 -0.74
CA LEU A 109 10.71 0.79 -1.78
C LEU A 109 11.56 0.97 -3.05
N GLY A 110 12.45 1.97 -3.11
CA GLY A 110 13.22 2.27 -4.32
C GLY A 110 12.36 2.79 -5.50
N LEU A 111 11.12 3.18 -5.24
CA LEU A 111 10.20 3.63 -6.28
C LEU A 111 10.54 5.07 -6.68
N GLN A 112 10.94 5.24 -7.94
CA GLN A 112 11.11 6.55 -8.56
C GLN A 112 9.79 7.34 -8.46
N ARG A 113 9.86 8.64 -8.19
CA ARG A 113 8.66 9.48 -8.29
C ARG A 113 8.15 9.40 -9.73
N PRO A 114 6.84 9.20 -9.96
CA PRO A 114 6.29 9.40 -11.29
C PRO A 114 6.66 10.82 -11.72
N LYS A 115 7.28 10.97 -12.89
CA LYS A 115 7.58 12.28 -13.47
C LYS A 115 6.26 13.05 -13.52
N PRO A 116 6.20 14.31 -13.04
CA PRO A 116 5.02 15.12 -13.29
C PRO A 116 4.86 15.24 -14.81
N GLU A 117 3.77 14.74 -15.36
CA GLU A 117 3.38 15.08 -16.72
C GLU A 117 3.21 16.60 -16.76
N HIS A 118 4.15 17.28 -17.42
CA HIS A 118 3.94 18.65 -17.81
C HIS A 118 2.80 18.64 -18.83
N HIS A 119 1.59 18.97 -18.38
CA HIS A 119 0.54 19.42 -19.29
C HIS A 119 1.04 20.71 -19.95
N THR A 120 1.66 20.59 -21.11
CA THR A 120 1.89 21.71 -22.01
C THR A 120 0.51 22.21 -22.45
N LYS A 121 0.25 23.50 -22.19
CA LYS A 121 -0.99 24.19 -22.59
C LYS A 121 -1.17 24.20 -24.10
#